data_AF-A0A2D5E810-F1
#
_entry.id   AF-A0A2D5E810-F1
#
_cell.length_a   1.000
_cell.length_b   1.000
_cell.length_c   1.000
_cell.angle_alpha   90.00
_cell.angle_beta   90.00
_cell.angle_gamma   90.00
#
_symmetry.space_group_name_H-M   'P 1'
#
loop_
_entity.id
_entity.type
_entity.pdbx_description
1 polymer ?
#
loop_
_entity_poly.entity_id
_entity_poly.type
_entity_poly.pdbx_seq_one_letter_code
_entity_poly.pdbx_strand_id
1 'polypeptide(L)'
;MVILSRNRPSWPCSMVASCLALILPALHGCGNTTPPPEPNPIGPRSNGPQVDLEKMREDPIVRAFESECEAYQAIRAELQPLDEALGAGTLSEADIERWNALQASASAERSRLNAIMYDDRMSEDQRAAMWWILRGEPASGG
;
A
#
# COMPACT_ATOMS: atom_id res chain seq x y z
N MET A 1 10.21 48.92 -23.15
CA MET A 1 9.63 48.05 -22.11
C MET A 1 10.79 47.27 -21.50
N VAL A 2 11.23 47.70 -20.31
CA VAL A 2 12.51 47.33 -19.70
C VAL A 2 12.31 46.14 -18.76
N ILE A 3 13.16 45.14 -18.90
CA ILE A 3 13.29 44.00 -17.99
C ILE A 3 13.89 44.52 -16.68
N LEU A 4 13.16 44.41 -15.56
CA LEU A 4 13.72 44.60 -14.23
C LEU A 4 13.72 43.28 -13.47
N SER A 5 14.95 42.88 -13.16
CA SER A 5 15.41 41.73 -12.43
C SER A 5 15.35 41.96 -10.92
N ARG A 6 15.33 40.85 -10.17
CA ARG A 6 15.71 40.66 -8.75
C ARG A 6 14.74 41.13 -7.66
N ASN A 7 14.28 40.17 -6.85
CA ASN A 7 14.72 40.12 -5.45
C ASN A 7 14.53 38.72 -4.82
N ARG A 8 15.64 38.03 -4.49
CA ARG A 8 15.68 36.91 -3.55
C ARG A 8 16.30 37.42 -2.25
N PRO A 9 15.73 37.17 -1.06
CA PRO A 9 16.45 37.39 0.17
C PRO A 9 17.34 36.18 0.49
N SER A 10 18.64 36.39 0.40
CA SER A 10 19.70 35.62 1.05
C SER A 10 19.80 36.03 2.53
N TRP A 11 19.87 35.08 3.46
CA TRP A 11 20.38 35.32 4.81
C TRP A 11 21.39 34.24 5.22
N PRO A 12 22.37 34.59 6.09
CA PRO A 12 23.68 33.98 6.12
C PRO A 12 23.95 33.08 7.34
N CYS A 13 25.07 32.36 7.21
CA CYS A 13 26.02 31.81 8.18
C CYS A 13 25.77 31.89 9.71
N SER A 14 26.21 30.79 10.35
CA SER A 14 26.87 30.67 11.66
C SER A 14 26.00 30.77 12.92
N MET A 15 25.94 29.68 13.68
CA MET A 15 26.65 29.61 14.96
C MET A 15 26.81 28.17 15.46
N VAL A 16 27.99 27.95 16.02
CA VAL A 16 28.57 26.71 16.54
C VAL A 16 28.31 26.62 18.05
N ALA A 17 28.17 25.38 18.54
CA ALA A 17 28.43 24.90 19.90
C ALA A 17 27.65 25.48 21.09
N SER A 18 27.03 24.61 21.88
CA SER A 18 27.58 24.18 23.18
C SER A 18 26.58 23.34 23.99
N CYS A 19 27.17 22.64 24.97
CA CYS A 19 26.55 22.06 26.17
C CYS A 19 26.05 20.62 26.09
N LEU A 20 27.04 19.74 26.22
CA LEU A 20 27.04 18.60 27.15
C LEU A 20 25.98 18.72 28.27
N ALA A 21 25.07 17.75 28.37
CA ALA A 21 24.35 17.45 29.59
C ALA A 21 24.36 15.93 29.80
N LEU A 22 25.18 15.50 30.75
CA LEU A 22 25.21 14.16 31.32
C LEU A 22 23.84 13.82 31.92
N ILE A 23 23.23 12.72 31.47
CA ILE A 23 22.17 12.04 32.22
C ILE A 23 22.64 10.61 32.47
N LEU A 24 23.07 10.36 33.71
CA LEU A 24 23.17 9.00 34.26
C LEU A 24 21.75 8.47 34.50
N PRO A 25 21.42 7.23 34.11
CA PRO A 25 20.43 6.44 34.82
C PRO A 25 21.12 5.60 35.89
N ALA A 26 20.69 5.87 37.13
CA ALA A 26 21.03 5.10 38.32
C ALA A 26 20.55 3.65 38.21
N LEU A 27 21.37 2.74 38.75
CA LEU A 27 21.03 1.39 39.16
C LEU A 27 19.74 1.37 39.99
N HIS A 28 18.68 0.71 39.50
CA HIS A 28 17.62 0.14 40.34
C HIS A 28 17.02 -1.10 39.66
N GLY A 29 17.13 -2.25 40.32
CA GLY A 29 16.11 -3.30 40.30
C GLY A 29 16.23 -4.39 39.22
N CYS A 30 17.06 -5.41 39.49
CA CYS A 30 16.82 -6.75 39.00
C CYS A 30 15.53 -7.31 39.63
N GLY A 31 14.41 -7.09 38.95
CA GLY A 31 13.17 -7.84 39.14
C GLY A 31 12.85 -8.53 37.83
N ASN A 32 13.33 -9.77 37.66
CA ASN A 32 12.97 -10.62 36.53
C ASN A 32 11.49 -11.01 36.66
N THR A 33 10.61 -10.14 36.21
CA THR A 33 9.26 -10.52 35.79
C THR A 33 9.25 -10.35 34.28
N THR A 34 9.79 -11.34 33.59
CA THR A 34 9.65 -11.46 32.14
C THR A 34 8.14 -11.48 31.85
N PRO A 35 7.60 -10.50 31.11
CA PRO A 35 6.24 -10.62 30.58
C PRO A 35 6.16 -11.94 29.83
N PRO A 36 5.06 -12.71 29.90
CA PRO A 36 4.90 -13.85 29.02
C PRO A 36 5.21 -13.38 27.59
N PRO A 37 6.01 -14.13 26.82
CA PRO A 37 6.29 -13.74 25.45
C PRO A 37 4.96 -13.53 24.76
N GLU A 38 4.72 -12.31 24.26
CA GLU A 38 3.61 -12.07 23.34
C GLU A 38 3.69 -13.18 22.29
N PRO A 39 2.58 -13.87 21.97
CA PRO A 39 2.61 -14.89 20.94
C PRO A 39 3.26 -14.29 19.70
N ASN A 40 4.39 -14.86 19.28
CA ASN A 40 5.04 -14.42 18.04
C ASN A 40 3.97 -14.49 16.94
N PRO A 41 3.71 -13.41 16.19
CA PRO A 41 2.73 -13.47 15.11
C PRO A 41 3.16 -14.59 14.16
N ILE A 42 2.34 -15.64 14.08
CA ILE A 42 2.58 -16.79 13.22
C ILE A 42 2.24 -16.32 11.80
N GLY A 43 3.28 -16.00 11.03
CA GLY A 43 3.16 -15.71 9.61
C GLY A 43 4.19 -14.69 9.13
N PRO A 44 4.54 -14.70 7.84
CA PRO A 44 5.30 -13.60 7.25
C PRO A 44 4.52 -12.32 7.53
N ARG A 45 5.18 -11.29 8.06
CA ARG A 45 4.61 -9.94 8.16
C ARG A 45 4.32 -9.47 6.75
N SER A 46 3.13 -9.76 6.25
CA SER A 46 2.62 -9.14 5.06
C SER A 46 2.55 -7.64 5.39
N ASN A 47 3.12 -6.78 4.53
CA ASN A 47 3.18 -5.33 4.77
C ASN A 47 1.79 -4.66 4.62
N GLY A 48 0.71 -5.43 4.77
CA GLY A 48 -0.66 -4.98 4.61
C GLY A 48 -1.44 -4.96 5.93
N PRO A 49 -2.69 -4.48 5.88
CA PRO A 49 -3.59 -4.46 7.03
C PRO A 49 -3.81 -5.87 7.61
N GLN A 50 -3.83 -5.98 8.94
CA GLN A 50 -4.07 -7.25 9.62
C GLN A 50 -5.57 -7.54 9.66
N VAL A 51 -6.00 -8.67 9.10
CA VAL A 51 -7.40 -9.12 9.11
C VAL A 51 -7.48 -10.62 8.87
N ASP A 52 -8.45 -11.30 9.47
CA ASP A 52 -8.79 -12.68 9.14
C ASP A 52 -9.62 -12.70 7.85
N LEU A 53 -8.94 -12.82 6.71
CA LEU A 53 -9.58 -12.71 5.39
C LEU A 53 -10.58 -13.84 5.12
N GLU A 54 -10.31 -15.06 5.58
CA GLU A 54 -11.21 -16.20 5.40
C GLU A 54 -12.54 -15.95 6.11
N LYS A 55 -12.50 -15.49 7.37
CA LYS A 55 -13.70 -15.08 8.09
C LYS A 55 -14.40 -13.89 7.42
N MET A 56 -13.64 -12.91 6.94
CA MET A 56 -14.22 -11.71 6.33
C MET A 56 -14.89 -11.99 4.98
N ARG A 57 -14.56 -13.06 4.26
CA ARG A 57 -15.28 -13.46 3.04
C ARG A 57 -16.75 -13.83 3.28
N GLU A 58 -17.11 -14.16 4.52
CA GLU A 58 -18.51 -14.39 4.90
C GLU A 58 -19.30 -13.08 5.11
N ASP A 59 -18.61 -11.95 5.29
CA ASP A 59 -19.25 -10.63 5.39
C ASP A 59 -19.92 -10.28 4.04
N PRO A 60 -21.21 -9.90 4.03
CA PRO A 60 -21.95 -9.69 2.79
C PRO A 60 -21.42 -8.52 1.96
N ILE A 61 -20.82 -7.50 2.59
CA ILE A 61 -20.24 -6.34 1.92
C ILE A 61 -18.91 -6.74 1.28
N VAL A 62 -18.06 -7.46 2.00
CA VAL A 62 -16.77 -7.95 1.47
C VAL A 62 -17.00 -8.93 0.32
N ARG A 63 -17.95 -9.86 0.45
CA ARG A 63 -18.31 -10.79 -0.62
C ARG A 63 -18.84 -10.08 -1.86
N ALA A 64 -19.67 -9.04 -1.69
CA ALA A 64 -20.13 -8.24 -2.82
C ALA A 64 -18.97 -7.54 -3.52
N PHE A 65 -18.01 -7.01 -2.75
CA PHE A 65 -16.80 -6.39 -3.31
C PHE A 65 -15.90 -7.37 -4.08
N GLU A 66 -15.84 -8.64 -3.67
CA GLU A 66 -15.10 -9.68 -4.43
C GLU A 66 -15.68 -9.84 -5.84
N SER A 67 -17.01 -9.85 -5.99
CA SER A 67 -17.66 -9.84 -7.31
C SER A 67 -17.40 -8.55 -8.08
N GLU A 68 -17.36 -7.39 -7.42
CA GLU A 68 -17.00 -6.13 -8.07
C GLU A 68 -15.57 -6.14 -8.64
N CYS A 69 -14.67 -6.97 -8.11
CA CYS A 69 -13.29 -7.06 -8.55
C CYS A 69 -13.09 -7.91 -9.81
N GLU A 70 -14.08 -8.70 -10.25
CA GLU A 70 -13.94 -9.64 -11.37
C GLU A 70 -13.43 -8.98 -12.66
N ALA A 71 -13.99 -7.82 -13.02
CA ALA A 71 -13.58 -7.07 -14.20
C ALA A 71 -12.13 -6.57 -14.09
N TYR A 72 -11.74 -6.06 -12.93
CA TYR A 72 -10.36 -5.63 -12.69
C TYR A 72 -9.37 -6.80 -12.76
N GLN A 73 -9.72 -7.95 -12.18
CA GLN A 73 -8.89 -9.16 -12.24
C GLN A 73 -8.72 -9.66 -13.67
N ALA A 74 -9.79 -9.65 -14.48
CA ALA A 74 -9.72 -10.00 -15.89
C ALA A 74 -8.76 -9.07 -16.67
N ILE A 75 -8.88 -7.75 -16.48
CA ILE A 75 -7.97 -6.78 -17.10
C ILE A 75 -6.52 -7.04 -16.67
N ARG A 76 -6.28 -7.34 -15.39
CA ARG A 76 -4.94 -7.65 -14.86
C ARG A 76 -4.36 -8.93 -15.46
N ALA A 77 -5.19 -9.96 -15.67
CA ALA A 77 -4.77 -11.20 -16.33
C ALA A 77 -4.38 -10.95 -17.80
N GLU A 78 -5.07 -10.05 -18.50
CA GLU A 78 -4.70 -9.65 -19.86
C GLU A 78 -3.45 -8.76 -19.92
N LEU A 79 -3.25 -7.90 -18.92
CA LEU A 79 -2.06 -7.04 -18.83
C LEU A 79 -0.78 -7.82 -18.55
N GLN A 80 -0.84 -8.88 -17.74
CA GLN A 80 0.34 -9.63 -17.31
C GLN A 80 1.28 -10.06 -18.46
N PRO A 81 0.83 -10.78 -19.50
CA PRO A 81 1.73 -11.17 -20.60
C PRO A 81 2.26 -9.97 -21.39
N LEU A 82 1.51 -8.87 -21.46
CA LEU A 82 1.94 -7.64 -22.14
C LEU A 82 3.01 -6.90 -21.31
N ASP A 83 2.88 -6.87 -19.98
CA ASP A 83 3.89 -6.32 -19.07
C ASP A 83 5.20 -7.12 -19.17
N GLU A 84 5.12 -8.45 -19.24
CA GLU A 84 6.28 -9.33 -19.44
C GLU A 84 6.98 -9.06 -20.78
N ALA A 85 6.21 -8.92 -21.87
CA ALA A 85 6.73 -8.58 -23.19
C ALA A 85 7.28 -7.14 -23.26
N LEU A 86 6.67 -6.18 -22.55
CA LEU A 86 7.17 -4.81 -22.43
C LEU A 86 8.54 -4.79 -21.76
N GLY A 87 8.68 -5.51 -20.64
CA GLY A 87 9.95 -5.64 -19.92
C GLY A 87 11.04 -6.34 -20.74
N ALA A 88 10.65 -7.28 -21.61
CA ALA A 88 11.55 -7.93 -22.56
C ALA A 88 11.87 -7.08 -23.80
N GLY A 89 11.14 -5.98 -24.04
CA GLY A 89 11.29 -5.14 -25.23
C GLY A 89 10.81 -5.80 -26.52
N THR A 90 9.87 -6.75 -26.45
CA THR A 90 9.39 -7.56 -27.58
C THR A 90 7.99 -7.20 -28.07
N LEU A 91 7.34 -6.21 -27.47
CA LEU A 91 6.00 -5.76 -27.90
C LEU A 91 6.03 -5.13 -29.29
N SER A 92 5.04 -5.47 -30.10
CA SER A 92 4.74 -4.72 -31.32
C SER A 92 4.04 -3.39 -31.00
N GLU A 93 3.96 -2.49 -31.99
CA GLU A 93 3.20 -1.23 -31.84
C GLU A 93 1.72 -1.47 -31.52
N ALA A 94 1.11 -2.50 -32.13
CA ALA A 94 -0.27 -2.89 -31.84
C ALA A 94 -0.44 -3.40 -30.40
N ASP A 95 0.55 -4.15 -29.90
CA ASP A 95 0.50 -4.65 -28.52
C ASP A 95 0.73 -3.50 -27.51
N ILE A 96 1.52 -2.49 -27.86
CA ILE A 96 1.69 -1.27 -27.06
C ILE A 96 0.37 -0.49 -26.99
N GLU A 97 -0.35 -0.34 -28.10
CA GLU A 97 -1.67 0.30 -28.11
C GLU A 97 -2.66 -0.47 -27.23
N ARG A 98 -2.70 -1.80 -27.36
CA ARG A 98 -3.53 -2.66 -26.51
C ARG A 98 -3.15 -2.53 -25.02
N TRP A 99 -1.85 -2.54 -24.71
CA TRP A 99 -1.36 -2.36 -23.34
C TRP A 99 -1.82 -1.02 -22.76
N ASN A 100 -1.69 0.08 -23.52
CA ASN A 100 -2.15 1.39 -23.09
C ASN A 100 -3.66 1.42 -22.80
N ALA A 101 -4.47 0.81 -23.66
CA ALA A 101 -5.92 0.73 -23.48
C ALA A 101 -6.31 -0.07 -22.23
N LEU A 102 -5.65 -1.21 -22.01
CA LEU A 102 -5.86 -2.04 -20.83
C LEU A 102 -5.39 -1.33 -19.55
N GLN A 103 -4.25 -0.62 -19.57
CA GLN A 103 -3.79 0.17 -18.42
C GLN A 103 -4.76 1.29 -18.06
N ALA A 104 -5.28 2.01 -19.06
CA ALA A 104 -6.29 3.03 -18.83
C ALA A 104 -7.56 2.43 -18.19
N SER A 105 -7.99 1.27 -18.69
CA SER A 105 -9.14 0.54 -18.14
C SER A 105 -8.88 0.06 -16.71
N ALA A 106 -7.70 -0.51 -16.43
CA ALA A 106 -7.29 -0.93 -15.08
C ALA A 106 -7.24 0.25 -14.11
N SER A 107 -6.76 1.42 -14.55
CA SER A 107 -6.68 2.63 -13.73
C SER A 107 -8.07 3.17 -13.38
N ALA A 108 -8.98 3.21 -14.35
CA ALA A 108 -10.36 3.61 -14.15
C ALA A 108 -11.07 2.66 -13.17
N GLU A 109 -10.90 1.35 -13.37
CA GLU A 109 -11.54 0.34 -12.53
C GLU A 109 -10.98 0.32 -11.11
N ARG A 110 -9.66 0.46 -10.96
CA ARG A 110 -9.04 0.63 -9.63
C ARG A 110 -9.56 1.86 -8.91
N SER A 111 -9.80 2.96 -9.62
CA SER A 111 -10.38 4.18 -9.04
C SER A 111 -11.81 3.94 -8.55
N ARG A 112 -12.62 3.22 -9.32
CA ARG A 112 -13.98 2.80 -8.94
C ARG A 112 -13.97 1.92 -7.70
N LEU A 113 -13.12 0.89 -7.66
CA LEU A 113 -12.99 -0.03 -6.53
C LEU A 113 -12.48 0.67 -5.27
N ASN A 114 -11.53 1.60 -5.41
CA ASN A 114 -11.08 2.41 -4.28
C ASN A 114 -12.20 3.29 -3.71
N ALA A 115 -13.10 3.82 -4.55
CA ALA A 115 -14.23 4.61 -4.06
C ALA A 115 -15.20 3.78 -3.22
N ILE A 116 -15.40 2.50 -3.57
CA ILE A 116 -16.18 1.56 -2.76
C ILE A 116 -15.45 1.25 -1.44
N MET A 117 -14.17 0.91 -1.53
CA MET A 117 -13.35 0.53 -0.37
C MET A 117 -13.23 1.67 0.64
N TYR A 118 -13.11 2.92 0.21
CA TYR A 118 -12.94 4.07 1.11
C TYR A 118 -14.24 4.84 1.38
N ASP A 119 -15.41 4.26 1.12
CA ASP A 119 -16.69 4.82 1.56
C ASP A 119 -16.75 4.87 3.10
N ASP A 120 -17.25 5.97 3.66
CA ASP A 120 -17.27 6.22 5.12
C ASP A 120 -18.06 5.16 5.92
N ARG A 121 -18.91 4.37 5.24
CA ARG A 121 -19.67 3.28 5.87
C ARG A 121 -18.83 2.02 6.09
N MET A 122 -17.61 1.95 5.52
CA MET A 122 -16.76 0.75 5.60
C MET A 122 -15.96 0.71 6.89
N SER A 123 -16.07 -0.39 7.63
CA SER A 123 -15.25 -0.63 8.82
C SER A 123 -13.77 -0.80 8.46
N GLU A 124 -12.87 -0.65 9.43
CA GLU A 124 -11.44 -0.87 9.22
C GLU A 124 -11.14 -2.31 8.75
N ASP A 125 -11.81 -3.30 9.35
CA ASP A 125 -11.65 -4.71 8.98
C ASP A 125 -12.17 -5.00 7.56
N GLN A 126 -13.29 -4.39 7.17
CA GLN A 126 -13.82 -4.52 5.80
C GLN A 126 -12.84 -3.91 4.79
N ARG A 127 -12.29 -2.72 5.08
CA ARG A 127 -11.28 -2.08 4.24
C ARG A 127 -10.01 -2.91 4.13
N ALA A 128 -9.56 -3.49 5.24
CA ALA A 128 -8.42 -4.40 5.27
C ALA A 128 -8.65 -5.63 4.38
N ALA A 129 -9.82 -6.26 4.48
CA ALA A 129 -10.16 -7.44 3.68
C ALA A 129 -10.27 -7.12 2.19
N MET A 130 -10.97 -6.05 1.83
CA MET A 130 -11.10 -5.56 0.45
C MET A 130 -9.74 -5.25 -0.18
N TRP A 131 -8.81 -4.70 0.60
CA TRP A 131 -7.46 -4.41 0.12
C TRP A 131 -6.70 -5.68 -0.29
N TRP A 132 -6.82 -6.77 0.48
CA TRP A 132 -6.22 -8.07 0.13
C TRP A 132 -6.88 -8.69 -1.12
N ILE A 133 -8.22 -8.63 -1.20
CA ILE A 133 -8.98 -9.12 -2.38
C ILE A 133 -8.52 -8.42 -3.65
N LEU A 134 -8.38 -7.08 -3.61
CA LEU A 134 -7.97 -6.29 -4.77
C LEU A 134 -6.54 -6.60 -5.24
N ARG A 135 -5.67 -7.06 -4.34
CA ARG A 135 -4.28 -7.45 -4.65
C ARG A 135 -4.18 -8.84 -5.27
N GLY A 136 -5.22 -9.66 -5.16
CA GLY A 136 -5.18 -11.06 -5.58
C GLY A 136 -4.26 -11.91 -4.70
N GLU A 137 -3.99 -11.49 -3.45
CA GLU A 137 -3.26 -12.35 -2.53
C GLU A 137 -4.17 -13.50 -2.06
N PRO A 138 -3.64 -14.72 -1.98
CA PRO A 138 -4.39 -15.84 -1.45
C PRO A 138 -4.72 -15.52 0.01
N ALA A 139 -5.99 -15.55 0.35
CA ALA A 139 -6.38 -15.82 1.71
C ALA A 139 -5.63 -17.07 2.15
N SER A 140 -4.70 -16.89 3.07
CA SER A 140 -3.91 -17.88 3.82
C SER A 140 -3.66 -19.23 3.13
N GLY A 141 -2.41 -19.48 2.75
CA GLY A 141 -1.95 -20.75 2.16
C GLY A 141 -2.36 -22.01 2.93
N GLY A 142 -2.74 -23.03 2.16
CA GLY A 142 -2.80 -24.43 2.60
C GLY A 142 -1.45 -25.13 2.51
#